data_AF-A0A4U9DC15-F1
#
_entry.id   AF-A0A4U9DC15-F1
#
_cell.length_a   1.000
_cell.length_b   1.000
_cell.length_c   1.000
_cell.angle_alpha   90.00
_cell.angle_beta   90.00
_cell.angle_gamma   90.00
#
_symmetry.space_group_name_H-M   'P 1'
#
loop_
_entity.id
_entity.type
_entity.pdbx_description
1 polymer ?
#
loop_
_entity_poly.entity_id
_entity_poly.type
_entity_poly.pdbx_seq_one_letter_code
_entity_poly.pdbx_strand_id
1 'polypeptide(L)'
;MPFKSERIKEAILRAAKAAGVDDADYCATVAEVVSQQMQNRAQVDINEIQTAVENQLMSGPWKQLARAYIEYRHDRDIEREKRGRLNQEIRGLVEQPTRPWL
;
A
#
# COMPACT_ATOMS: atom_id res chain seq x y z
N MET A 1 11.98 -5.56 2.22
CA MET A 1 11.83 -6.25 0.91
C MET A 1 12.26 -5.29 -0.18
N PRO A 2 12.95 -5.74 -1.24
CA PRO A 2 13.36 -4.87 -2.34
C PRO A 2 12.13 -4.33 -3.11
N PHE A 3 12.28 -3.12 -3.65
CA PHE A 3 11.29 -2.46 -4.50
C PHE A 3 10.94 -3.32 -5.71
N LYS A 4 9.64 -3.43 -6.05
CA LYS A 4 9.14 -4.10 -7.24
C LYS A 4 8.07 -3.23 -7.90
N SER A 5 8.36 -2.71 -9.07
CA SER A 5 7.47 -1.83 -9.85
C SER A 5 6.14 -2.50 -10.19
N GLU A 6 6.12 -3.83 -10.35
CA GLU A 6 4.90 -4.60 -10.63
C GLU A 6 3.84 -4.44 -9.53
N ARG A 7 4.26 -4.28 -8.26
CA ARG A 7 3.33 -4.13 -7.14
C ARG A 7 2.59 -2.79 -7.16
N ILE A 8 3.22 -1.75 -7.70
CA ILE A 8 2.60 -0.42 -7.85
C ILE A 8 1.52 -0.50 -8.93
N LYS A 9 1.86 -1.06 -10.09
CA LYS A 9 0.91 -1.25 -11.19
C LYS A 9 -0.31 -2.06 -10.76
N GLU A 10 -0.10 -3.16 -10.04
CA GLU A 10 -1.21 -3.99 -9.56
C GLU A 10 -2.11 -3.24 -8.57
N ALA A 11 -1.52 -2.44 -7.66
CA ALA A 11 -2.29 -1.63 -6.72
C ALA A 11 -3.13 -0.56 -7.44
N ILE A 12 -2.56 0.13 -8.44
CA ILE A 12 -3.28 1.13 -9.24
C ILE A 12 -4.42 0.48 -10.03
N LEU A 13 -4.19 -0.67 -10.68
CA LEU A 13 -5.22 -1.37 -11.45
C LEU A 13 -6.39 -1.84 -10.58
N ARG A 14 -6.12 -2.29 -9.35
CA ARG A 14 -7.18 -2.66 -8.40
C ARG A 14 -8.03 -1.45 -8.01
N ALA A 15 -7.39 -0.30 -7.75
CA ALA A 15 -8.10 0.93 -7.46
C ALA A 15 -8.90 1.45 -8.68
N ALA A 16 -8.34 1.34 -9.89
CA ALA A 16 -9.02 1.71 -11.14
C ALA A 16 -10.28 0.87 -11.35
N LYS A 17 -10.18 -0.44 -11.17
CA LYS A 17 -11.32 -1.36 -11.24
C LYS A 17 -12.39 -1.02 -10.20
N ALA A 18 -11.99 -0.71 -8.96
CA ALA A 18 -12.93 -0.32 -7.91
C ALA A 18 -13.61 1.03 -8.19
N ALA A 19 -12.90 1.96 -8.84
CA ALA A 19 -13.42 3.26 -9.25
C ALA A 19 -14.22 3.23 -10.56
N GLY A 20 -14.31 2.08 -11.23
CA GLY A 20 -14.95 1.96 -12.55
C GLY A 20 -14.20 2.69 -13.66
N VAL A 21 -12.89 2.91 -13.50
CA VAL A 21 -12.03 3.57 -14.50
C VAL A 21 -11.36 2.48 -15.34
N ASP A 22 -11.68 2.45 -16.64
CA ASP A 22 -11.09 1.55 -17.63
C ASP A 22 -10.11 2.32 -18.52
N ASP A 23 -9.01 2.73 -17.91
CA ASP A 23 -7.93 3.48 -18.58
C ASP A 23 -6.59 2.84 -18.22
N ALA A 24 -6.31 1.71 -18.87
CA ALA A 24 -5.13 0.90 -18.63
C ALA A 24 -3.83 1.66 -18.99
N ASP A 25 -3.88 2.51 -20.01
CA ASP A 25 -2.75 3.31 -20.48
C ASP A 25 -2.38 4.39 -19.47
N TYR A 26 -3.38 5.07 -18.89
CA TYR A 26 -3.15 6.00 -17.79
C TYR A 26 -2.58 5.27 -16.56
N CYS A 27 -3.13 4.12 -16.18
CA CYS A 27 -2.62 3.34 -15.05
C CYS A 27 -1.16 2.91 -15.25
N ALA A 28 -0.80 2.49 -16.47
CA ALA A 28 0.57 2.15 -16.82
C ALA A 28 1.50 3.37 -16.77
N THR A 29 1.04 4.52 -17.27
CA THR A 29 1.79 5.78 -17.23
C THR A 29 2.09 6.21 -15.79
N VAL A 30 1.10 6.16 -14.90
CA VAL A 30 1.31 6.48 -13.48
C VAL A 30 2.33 5.54 -12.84
N ALA A 31 2.23 4.23 -13.10
CA ALA A 31 3.18 3.25 -12.55
C ALA A 31 4.61 3.49 -13.06
N GLU A 32 4.77 3.84 -14.33
CA GLU A 32 6.06 4.16 -14.94
C GLU A 32 6.68 5.42 -14.34
N VAL A 33 5.92 6.52 -14.26
CA VAL A 33 6.37 7.79 -13.68
C VAL A 33 6.84 7.60 -12.24
N VAL A 34 6.07 6.88 -11.43
CA VAL A 34 6.46 6.60 -10.04
C VAL A 34 7.70 5.70 -9.99
N SER A 35 7.79 4.69 -10.86
CA SER A 35 8.96 3.81 -10.90
C SER A 35 10.25 4.56 -11.25
N GLN A 36 10.19 5.48 -12.22
CA GLN A 36 11.31 6.33 -12.60
C GLN A 36 11.78 7.24 -11.45
N GLN A 37 10.87 7.78 -10.64
CA GLN A 37 11.23 8.57 -9.45
C GLN A 37 12.00 7.74 -8.41
N MET A 38 11.88 6.42 -8.44
CA MET A 38 12.48 5.49 -7.48
C MET A 38 13.75 4.80 -8.00
N GLN A 39 13.99 4.78 -9.31
CA GLN A 39 15.10 4.05 -9.95
C GLN A 39 16.50 4.46 -9.45
N ASN A 40 16.70 5.71 -9.08
CA ASN A 40 18.01 6.22 -8.64
C ASN A 40 18.21 6.19 -7.11
N ARG A 41 17.32 5.52 -6.37
CA ARG A 41 17.38 5.47 -4.90
C ARG A 41 17.78 4.08 -4.43
N ALA A 42 18.87 3.99 -3.65
CA ALA A 42 19.36 2.72 -3.09
C ALA A 42 18.38 2.09 -2.10
N GLN A 43 17.61 2.92 -1.40
CA GLN A 43 16.54 2.51 -0.51
C GLN A 43 15.38 3.49 -0.64
N VAL A 44 14.19 2.94 -0.75
CA VAL A 44 12.95 3.71 -0.92
C VAL A 44 11.99 3.30 0.18
N ASP A 45 11.46 4.29 0.89
CA ASP A 45 10.43 4.04 1.88
C ASP A 45 9.10 3.74 1.17
N ILE A 46 8.34 2.76 1.66
CA ILE A 46 7.04 2.42 1.09
C ILE A 46 6.05 3.61 1.13
N ASN A 47 6.16 4.47 2.15
CA ASN A 47 5.34 5.67 2.28
C ASN A 47 5.68 6.70 1.21
N GLU A 48 6.95 6.82 0.79
CA GLU A 48 7.34 7.70 -0.31
C GLU A 48 6.71 7.22 -1.64
N ILE A 49 6.73 5.91 -1.88
CA ILE A 49 6.09 5.32 -3.08
C ILE A 49 4.60 5.61 -3.07
N GLN A 50 3.92 5.36 -1.96
CA GLN A 50 2.49 5.61 -1.83
C GLN A 50 2.15 7.09 -2.07
N THR A 51 2.94 8.00 -1.48
CA THR A 51 2.76 9.44 -1.65
C THR A 51 2.96 9.87 -3.10
N ALA A 52 3.96 9.30 -3.78
CA ALA A 52 4.20 9.56 -5.20
C ALA A 52 3.02 9.08 -6.07
N VAL A 53 2.47 7.89 -5.80
CA VAL A 53 1.27 7.38 -6.50
C VAL A 53 0.06 8.28 -6.24
N GLU A 54 -0.19 8.66 -4.99
CA GLU A 54 -1.31 9.53 -4.63
C GLU A 54 -1.23 10.89 -5.32
N ASN A 55 -0.06 11.53 -5.29
CA ASN A 55 0.16 12.81 -5.95
C ASN A 55 -0.05 12.71 -7.47
N GLN A 56 0.46 11.63 -8.10
CA GLN A 56 0.29 11.43 -9.53
C GLN A 56 -1.17 11.15 -9.92
N LEU A 57 -1.90 10.37 -9.11
CA LEU A 57 -3.32 10.14 -9.33
C LEU A 57 -4.16 11.41 -9.11
N MET A 58 -3.83 12.19 -8.09
CA MET A 58 -4.49 13.46 -7.78
C MET A 58 -4.22 14.55 -8.82
N SER A 59 -3.06 14.55 -9.47
CA SER A 59 -2.73 15.52 -10.53
C SER A 59 -3.40 15.19 -11.87
N GLY A 60 -3.75 13.92 -12.09
CA GLY A 60 -4.38 13.49 -13.33
C GLY A 60 -5.90 13.71 -13.41
N PRO A 61 -6.52 13.20 -14.50
CA PRO A 61 -7.91 13.51 -14.86
C PRO A 61 -8.94 12.76 -14.00
N TRP A 62 -8.58 11.58 -13.47
CA TRP A 62 -9.52 10.67 -12.80
C TRP A 62 -9.51 10.86 -11.27
N LYS A 63 -10.21 11.89 -10.76
CA LYS A 63 -10.25 12.18 -9.31
C LYS A 63 -10.86 11.04 -8.49
N GLN A 64 -11.84 10.33 -9.06
CA GLN A 64 -12.45 9.16 -8.44
C GLN A 64 -11.45 8.00 -8.25
N LEU A 65 -10.50 7.83 -9.18
CA LEU A 65 -9.44 6.83 -9.07
C LEU A 65 -8.46 7.20 -7.94
N ALA A 66 -8.06 8.47 -7.86
CA ALA A 66 -7.22 8.95 -6.75
C ALA A 66 -7.87 8.67 -5.39
N ARG A 67 -9.17 8.99 -5.26
CA ARG A 67 -9.93 8.74 -4.04
C ARG A 67 -10.02 7.24 -3.70
N ALA A 68 -10.37 6.41 -4.67
CA ALA A 68 -10.46 4.95 -4.47
C ALA A 68 -9.12 4.34 -4.05
N TYR A 69 -8.00 4.84 -4.59
CA TYR A 69 -6.67 4.40 -4.20
C TYR A 69 -6.33 4.78 -2.74
N ILE A 70 -6.63 6.03 -2.33
CA ILE A 70 -6.41 6.51 -0.96
C ILE A 70 -7.24 5.71 0.04
N GLU A 71 -8.53 5.49 -0.26
CA GLU A 71 -9.44 4.68 0.58
C GLU A 71 -8.93 3.24 0.70
N TYR A 72 -8.57 2.61 -0.42
CA TYR A 72 -8.00 1.26 -0.42
C TYR A 72 -6.72 1.15 0.44
N ARG A 73 -5.82 2.13 0.36
CA ARG A 73 -4.61 2.14 1.21
C ARG A 73 -4.99 2.24 2.69
N HIS A 74 -5.88 3.17 3.04
CA HIS A 74 -6.30 3.38 4.42
C HIS A 74 -6.87 2.10 5.03
N ASP A 75 -7.74 1.40 4.30
CA ASP A 75 -8.30 0.12 4.72
C ASP A 75 -7.23 -0.96 4.92
N ARG A 76 -6.23 -1.02 4.01
CA ARG A 76 -5.10 -1.95 4.14
C ARG A 76 -4.23 -1.67 5.36
N ASP A 77 -3.98 -0.40 5.67
CA ASP A 77 -3.17 0.01 6.82
C ASP A 77 -3.89 -0.30 8.13
N ILE A 78 -5.20 -0.04 8.21
CA ILE A 78 -6.04 -0.44 9.35
C ILE A 78 -6.02 -1.96 9.54
N GLU A 79 -6.17 -2.75 8.47
CA GLU A 79 -6.09 -4.21 8.58
C GLU A 79 -4.72 -4.70 9.07
N ARG A 80 -3.65 -4.07 8.61
CA ARG A 80 -2.29 -4.40 9.05
C ARG A 80 -2.11 -4.10 10.54
N GLU A 81 -2.59 -2.96 11.01
CA GLU A 81 -2.51 -2.58 12.42
C GLU A 81 -3.32 -3.54 13.30
N LYS A 82 -4.55 -3.87 12.90
CA LYS A 82 -5.40 -4.86 13.59
C LYS A 82 -4.70 -6.22 13.71
N ARG A 83 -4.12 -6.72 12.61
CA ARG A 83 -3.36 -7.98 12.61
C ARG A 83 -2.12 -7.91 13.50
N GLY A 84 -1.42 -6.77 13.49
CA GLY A 84 -0.26 -6.53 14.35
C GLY A 84 -0.61 -6.60 15.83
N ARG A 85 -1.71 -5.92 16.22
CA ARG A 85 -2.23 -5.91 17.60
C ARG A 85 -2.65 -7.31 18.06
N LEU A 86 -3.41 -8.04 17.24
CA LEU A 86 -3.79 -9.43 17.50
C LEU A 86 -2.56 -10.34 17.69
N ASN A 87 -1.54 -10.20 16.84
CA ASN A 87 -0.30 -10.99 16.98
C ASN A 87 0.47 -10.69 18.27
N GLN A 88 0.46 -9.44 18.74
CA GLN A 88 1.09 -9.05 20.02
C GLN A 88 0.30 -9.63 21.20
N GLU A 89 -1.02 -9.57 21.15
CA GLU A 89 -1.90 -10.08 22.20
C GLU A 89 -1.81 -11.61 22.33
N ILE A 90 -1.74 -12.34 21.21
CA ILE A 90 -1.48 -13.80 21.20
C ILE A 90 -0.11 -14.11 21.81
N ARG A 91 0.95 -13.36 21.48
CA ARG A 91 2.27 -13.58 22.08
C ARG A 91 2.27 -13.34 23.59
N GLY A 92 1.63 -12.27 24.05
CA GLY A 92 1.48 -12.00 25.49
C GLY A 92 0.70 -13.08 26.24
N LEU A 93 -0.27 -13.73 25.59
CA LEU A 93 -1.01 -14.86 26.14
C LEU A 93 -0.17 -16.14 26.24
N VAL A 94 0.68 -16.42 25.25
CA VAL A 94 1.56 -17.59 25.20
C VAL A 94 2.77 -17.45 26.12
N GLU A 95 3.24 -16.23 26.37
CA GLU A 95 4.40 -15.94 27.22
C GLU A 95 4.11 -15.90 28.72
N GLN A 96 2.88 -16.20 29.17
CA GLN A 96 2.62 -16.38 30.61
C GLN A 96 3.32 -17.66 31.07
N PRO A 97 4.41 -17.60 31.87
CA PRO A 97 4.94 -18.81 32.46
C PRO A 97 3.88 -19.28 33.45
N THR A 98 3.32 -20.47 33.19
CA THR A 98 2.53 -21.19 34.17
C THR A 98 3.42 -21.33 35.39
N ARG A 99 3.20 -20.51 36.43
CA ARG A 99 3.97 -20.60 37.67
C ARG A 99 3.83 -22.02 38.19
N PRO A 100 4.91 -22.83 38.21
CA PRO A 100 4.84 -24.10 38.90
C PRO A 100 4.81 -23.74 40.39
N TRP A 101 3.77 -24.16 41.07
CA TRP A 101 3.69 -24.09 42.53
C TRP A 101 4.86 -24.87 43.13
N LEU A 102 5.91 -24.16 43.55
CA LEU A 102 6.94 -24.61 44.49
C LEU A 102 7.31 -23.44 45.41
#